data_AF-A0A094EWR9-F1
#
_entry.id   AF-A0A094EWR9-F1
#
_cell.length_a   1.000
_cell.length_b   1.000
_cell.length_c   1.000
_cell.angle_alpha   90.00
_cell.angle_beta   90.00
_cell.angle_gamma   90.00
#
_symmetry.space_group_name_H-M   'P 1'
#
loop_
_entity.id
_entity.type
_entity.pdbx_description
1 polymer ?
#
loop_
_entity_poly.entity_id
_entity_poly.type
_entity_poly.pdbx_seq_one_letter_code
_entity_poly.pdbx_strand_id
1 'polypeptide(L)'
;MASQQIRATPPSKDAMLNSFLEIVRNYNARPPPGRNKIVFPACQLVVEMPLLLNRPSEPLPCRESPAVFEAINAHFSAQVHAFFNALHDLEDMADKPSSDDLELLHQDEWLRPVIQITNQSFDNPEGNDDCVHRCYHTRRLTVQNPESLPLLNRVIQLRIFHDNAYSPDPANMRPVSMRTPLELATRLPHLRELHCPWLWEEFPIAFTSQAMRRIARVWEGPWRDARVEFGRGVRHVMPLLPSSLTKVSLWFWRTNAYGREDQAVQMPDLVGASLSSPSTNEFEGMDPVSLGLRDLGSRLEELDVIALITPDLFHSSGDGLLWPRMVHLKVEFHPCAPNGTWYFSGPRGENPHSTGFAITREEHYPSEGLEYDDETHALWDDEEEEYWGVEGIYEHYTPDMFRTRPIVERINPLLLEFASSLQRQKMPSLQDAELFTWLTWRPSKDRVQEYEGSDEVPPTTDVEQTVMFRWGVRYDAPKGDGKGKVTWQVGDWRPEDKVIAAFKDLVGGEGENIEWKAFEYIEEREQDVEAFI
;
A
#
# COMPACT_ATOMS: atom_id res chain seq x y z
N MET A 1 -0.67 20.40 27.41
CA MET A 1 -2.09 19.98 27.34
C MET A 1 -2.25 18.57 26.78
N ALA A 2 -1.48 18.12 25.77
CA ALA A 2 -1.56 16.75 25.22
C ALA A 2 -1.46 15.59 26.23
N SER A 3 -0.68 15.75 27.32
CA SER A 3 -0.53 14.71 28.37
C SER A 3 -1.81 14.38 29.15
N GLN A 4 -2.88 15.20 29.06
CA GLN A 4 -4.13 14.97 29.79
C GLN A 4 -5.17 14.16 28.99
N GLN A 5 -5.05 14.14 27.66
CA GLN A 5 -6.00 13.51 26.72
C GLN A 5 -5.55 12.12 26.25
N ILE A 6 -4.35 11.68 26.63
CA ILE A 6 -3.76 10.42 26.21
C ILE A 6 -3.36 9.62 27.44
N ARG A 7 -3.80 8.36 27.51
CA ARG A 7 -3.33 7.40 28.51
C ARG A 7 -2.51 6.33 27.82
N ALA A 8 -1.20 6.39 28.02
CA ALA A 8 -0.29 5.38 27.50
C ALA A 8 0.99 5.29 28.32
N THR A 9 1.50 4.07 28.42
CA THR A 9 2.91 3.84 28.73
C THR A 9 3.38 2.80 27.72
N PRO A 10 4.28 3.15 26.78
CA PRO A 10 4.77 2.16 25.82
C PRO A 10 5.43 1.02 26.59
N PRO A 11 5.35 -0.24 26.09
CA PRO A 11 6.01 -1.35 26.75
C PRO A 11 7.51 -1.05 26.84
N SER A 12 8.12 -1.36 27.98
CA SER A 12 9.57 -1.21 28.10
C SER A 12 10.29 -2.27 27.26
N LYS A 13 11.53 -1.97 26.89
CA LYS A 13 12.45 -2.94 26.29
C LYS A 13 12.46 -4.27 27.05
N ASP A 14 12.55 -4.19 28.38
CA ASP A 14 12.63 -5.37 29.24
C ASP A 14 11.34 -6.19 29.23
N ALA A 15 10.17 -5.55 29.13
CA ALA A 15 8.89 -6.25 29.00
C ALA A 15 8.83 -7.04 27.68
N MET A 16 9.23 -6.42 26.57
CA MET A 16 9.28 -7.09 25.26
C MET A 16 10.29 -8.24 25.25
N LEU A 17 11.51 -8.02 25.76
CA LEU A 17 12.54 -9.05 25.87
C LEU A 17 12.07 -10.24 26.69
N ASN A 18 11.45 -10.00 27.86
CA ASN A 18 10.91 -11.07 28.70
C ASN A 18 9.81 -11.86 27.98
N SER A 19 8.93 -11.20 27.23
CA SER A 19 7.90 -11.86 26.42
C SER A 19 8.52 -12.79 25.37
N PHE A 20 9.57 -12.34 24.66
CA PHE A 20 10.27 -13.18 23.68
C PHE A 20 10.91 -14.40 24.34
N LEU A 21 11.60 -14.20 25.46
CA LEU A 21 12.24 -15.29 26.21
C LEU A 21 11.21 -16.29 26.77
N GLU A 22 10.03 -15.83 27.19
CA GLU A 22 8.95 -16.69 27.64
C GLU A 22 8.40 -17.57 26.51
N ILE A 23 8.20 -17.02 25.31
CA ILE A 23 7.76 -17.80 24.13
C ILE A 23 8.78 -18.90 23.82
N VAL A 24 10.07 -18.56 23.82
CA VAL A 24 11.15 -19.53 23.59
C VAL A 24 11.15 -20.64 24.65
N ARG A 25 11.07 -20.27 25.93
CA ARG A 25 11.02 -21.24 27.05
C ARG A 25 9.80 -22.16 26.94
N ASN A 26 8.63 -21.61 26.65
CA ASN A 26 7.39 -22.38 26.52
C ASN A 26 7.45 -23.37 25.35
N TYR A 27 7.96 -22.94 24.20
CA TYR A 27 8.14 -23.82 23.04
C TYR A 27 9.16 -24.95 23.35
N ASN A 28 10.31 -24.60 23.93
CA ASN A 28 11.39 -25.56 24.20
C ASN A 28 11.09 -26.51 25.36
N ALA A 29 10.15 -26.17 26.25
CA ALA A 29 9.68 -27.08 27.31
C ALA A 29 8.92 -28.29 26.74
N ARG A 30 8.24 -28.14 25.60
CA ARG A 30 7.47 -29.21 24.92
C ARG A 30 7.50 -29.02 23.40
N PRO A 31 8.65 -29.24 22.73
CA PRO A 31 8.72 -29.09 21.28
C PRO A 31 7.80 -30.11 20.61
N PRO A 32 7.06 -29.73 19.55
CA PRO A 32 6.24 -30.66 18.79
C PRO A 32 7.07 -31.84 18.26
N PRO A 33 6.50 -33.05 18.13
CA PRO A 33 7.21 -34.21 17.60
C PRO A 33 7.87 -33.91 16.26
N GLY A 34 9.19 -34.12 16.16
CA GLY A 34 9.96 -33.87 14.94
C GLY A 34 10.42 -32.42 14.74
N ARG A 35 10.19 -31.51 15.70
CA ARG A 35 10.76 -30.15 15.68
C ARG A 35 11.89 -29.99 16.69
N ASN A 36 12.95 -29.29 16.28
CA ASN A 36 14.06 -28.93 17.14
C ASN A 36 13.67 -27.80 18.10
N LYS A 37 14.47 -27.62 19.15
CA LYS A 37 14.43 -26.42 19.99
C LYS A 37 14.77 -25.18 19.15
N ILE A 38 14.21 -24.05 19.54
CA ILE A 38 14.42 -22.74 18.89
C ILE A 38 15.27 -21.83 19.77
N VAL A 39 16.00 -20.92 19.13
CA VAL A 39 16.76 -19.82 19.76
C VAL A 39 15.94 -18.55 19.71
N PHE A 40 15.36 -18.27 18.55
CA PHE A 40 14.53 -17.09 18.35
C PHE A 40 13.06 -17.48 18.19
N PRO A 41 12.13 -16.80 18.89
CA PRO A 41 10.71 -16.99 18.68
C PRO A 41 10.25 -16.25 17.42
N ALA A 42 8.96 -16.38 17.09
CA ALA A 42 8.32 -15.35 16.30
C ALA A 42 8.37 -14.03 17.10
N CYS A 43 9.22 -13.10 16.67
CA CYS A 43 9.35 -11.79 17.31
C CYS A 43 8.34 -10.83 16.68
N GLN A 44 7.25 -10.56 17.40
CA GLN A 44 6.18 -9.71 16.93
C GLN A 44 6.04 -8.49 17.84
N LEU A 45 6.00 -7.31 17.23
CA LEU A 45 5.57 -6.09 17.87
C LEU A 45 4.12 -5.82 17.45
N VAL A 46 3.20 -5.99 18.39
CA VAL A 46 1.85 -5.43 18.27
C VAL A 46 1.92 -3.99 18.77
N VAL A 47 1.85 -3.04 17.85
CA VAL A 47 1.91 -1.61 18.16
C VAL A 47 0.53 -1.18 18.64
N GLU A 48 0.38 -1.05 19.95
CA GLU A 48 -0.86 -0.59 20.57
C GLU A 48 -0.92 0.95 20.52
N MET A 49 -1.97 1.50 19.91
CA MET A 49 -2.17 2.95 19.93
C MET A 49 -2.59 3.40 21.32
N PRO A 50 -2.15 4.59 21.76
CA PRO A 50 -2.45 5.03 23.11
C PRO A 50 -3.94 5.34 23.24
N LEU A 51 -4.53 5.06 24.41
CA LEU A 51 -5.95 5.30 24.64
C LEU A 51 -6.25 6.81 24.64
N LEU A 52 -7.13 7.24 23.74
CA LEU A 52 -7.61 8.62 23.71
C LEU A 52 -8.77 8.79 24.69
N LEU A 53 -8.62 9.78 25.59
CA LEU A 53 -9.59 10.06 26.65
C LEU A 53 -10.52 11.19 26.21
N ASN A 54 -11.81 10.87 26.02
CA ASN A 54 -12.85 11.85 25.77
C ASN A 54 -13.62 12.16 27.06
N ARG A 55 -13.10 13.09 27.87
CA ARG A 55 -13.71 13.41 29.18
C ARG A 55 -14.77 14.51 29.01
N PRO A 56 -15.93 14.44 29.69
CA PRO A 56 -16.96 15.49 29.59
C PRO A 56 -16.46 16.90 29.95
N SER A 57 -15.47 17.01 30.83
CA SER A 57 -14.86 18.29 31.23
C SER A 57 -13.81 18.82 30.25
N GLU A 58 -13.31 17.98 29.34
CA GLU A 58 -12.27 18.29 28.36
C GLU A 58 -12.47 17.35 27.14
N PRO A 59 -13.53 17.58 26.34
CA PRO A 59 -13.84 16.70 25.22
C PRO A 59 -12.76 16.76 24.15
N LEU A 60 -12.60 15.67 23.41
CA LEU A 60 -11.70 15.66 22.26
C LEU A 60 -12.27 16.57 21.17
N PRO A 61 -11.47 17.44 20.55
CA PRO A 61 -11.93 18.21 19.38
C PRO A 61 -12.25 17.27 18.23
N CYS A 62 -13.16 17.63 17.31
CA CYS A 62 -13.55 16.79 16.16
C CYS A 62 -12.34 16.30 15.35
N ARG A 63 -11.37 17.18 15.10
CA ARG A 63 -10.12 16.84 14.40
C ARG A 63 -8.94 16.67 15.35
N GLU A 64 -8.00 15.84 14.91
CA GLU A 64 -6.73 15.66 15.60
C GLU A 64 -5.86 16.92 15.53
N SER A 65 -5.59 17.49 16.70
CA SER A 65 -4.65 18.61 16.82
C SER A 65 -3.20 18.14 16.62
N PRO A 66 -2.30 19.03 16.16
CA PRO A 66 -0.88 18.70 16.03
C PRO A 66 -0.28 18.12 17.31
N ALA A 67 -0.63 18.67 18.48
CA ALA A 67 -0.10 18.21 19.76
C ALA A 67 -0.57 16.80 20.15
N VAL A 68 -1.80 16.41 19.79
CA VAL A 68 -2.31 15.04 20.01
C VAL A 68 -1.57 14.08 19.07
N PHE A 69 -1.46 14.44 17.79
CA PHE A 69 -0.70 13.65 16.82
C PHE A 69 0.77 13.46 17.25
N GLU A 70 1.46 14.51 17.67
CA GLU A 70 2.86 14.44 18.11
C GLU A 70 3.05 13.46 19.27
N ALA A 71 2.12 13.45 20.23
CA ALA A 71 2.17 12.53 21.36
C ALA A 71 1.88 11.07 20.95
N ILE A 72 0.95 10.83 20.03
CA ILE A 72 0.68 9.49 19.47
C ILE A 72 1.89 9.02 18.65
N ASN A 73 2.46 9.89 17.82
CA ASN A 73 3.63 9.60 17.01
C ASN A 73 4.85 9.29 17.88
N ALA A 74 5.05 10.04 18.97
CA ALA A 74 6.08 9.76 19.97
C ALA A 74 5.86 8.40 20.65
N HIS A 75 4.60 8.04 20.96
CA HIS A 75 4.25 6.74 21.53
C HIS A 75 4.55 5.60 20.54
N PHE A 76 4.10 5.72 19.29
CA PHE A 76 4.42 4.81 18.19
C PHE A 76 5.94 4.60 18.06
N SER A 77 6.67 5.71 17.94
CA SER A 77 8.13 5.70 17.81
C SER A 77 8.79 5.01 19.01
N ALA A 78 8.37 5.32 20.24
CA ALA A 78 8.92 4.71 21.44
C ALA A 78 8.75 3.18 21.48
N GLN A 79 7.62 2.65 20.99
CA GLN A 79 7.41 1.20 20.89
C GLN A 79 8.37 0.55 19.89
N VAL A 80 8.57 1.18 18.72
CA VAL A 80 9.53 0.68 17.72
C VAL A 80 10.97 0.72 18.26
N HIS A 81 11.35 1.80 18.97
CA HIS A 81 12.65 1.89 19.65
C HIS A 81 12.81 0.81 20.71
N ALA A 82 11.80 0.59 21.57
CA ALA A 82 11.84 -0.47 22.58
C ALA A 82 12.00 -1.85 21.94
N PHE A 83 11.30 -2.10 20.82
CA PHE A 83 11.36 -3.36 20.09
C PHE A 83 12.74 -3.63 19.49
N PHE A 84 13.31 -2.67 18.77
CA PHE A 84 14.67 -2.82 18.22
C PHE A 84 15.71 -3.03 19.33
N ASN A 85 15.60 -2.30 20.45
CA ASN A 85 16.50 -2.50 21.58
C ASN A 85 16.32 -3.89 22.23
N ALA A 86 15.09 -4.41 22.30
CA ALA A 86 14.84 -5.75 22.84
C ALA A 86 15.39 -6.85 21.93
N LEU A 87 15.26 -6.70 20.61
CA LEU A 87 15.88 -7.59 19.63
C LEU A 87 17.41 -7.56 19.72
N HIS A 88 18.00 -6.38 19.87
CA HIS A 88 19.45 -6.24 20.04
C HIS A 88 19.95 -6.98 21.29
N ASP A 89 19.28 -6.81 22.43
CA ASP A 89 19.62 -7.55 23.64
C ASP A 89 19.47 -9.06 23.47
N LEU A 90 18.45 -9.50 22.72
CA LEU A 90 18.23 -10.91 22.41
C LEU A 90 19.36 -11.47 21.54
N GLU A 91 19.84 -10.73 20.54
CA GLU A 91 21.03 -11.08 19.75
C GLU A 91 22.29 -11.16 20.64
N ASP A 92 22.52 -10.17 21.49
CA ASP A 92 23.65 -10.12 22.42
C ASP A 92 23.66 -11.28 23.41
N MET A 93 22.48 -11.73 23.85
CA MET A 93 22.32 -12.91 24.70
C MET A 93 22.62 -14.19 23.91
N ALA A 94 22.21 -14.25 22.64
CA ALA A 94 22.48 -15.39 21.76
C ALA A 94 23.99 -15.60 21.49
N ASP A 95 24.78 -14.53 21.56
CA ASP A 95 26.24 -14.55 21.33
C ASP A 95 27.06 -14.89 22.59
N LYS A 96 26.45 -14.88 23.78
CA LYS A 96 27.13 -15.13 25.06
C LYS A 96 26.85 -16.56 25.55
N PRO A 97 27.88 -17.42 25.70
CA PRO A 97 27.70 -18.73 26.31
C PRO A 97 27.40 -18.58 27.81
N SER A 98 26.12 -18.70 28.19
CA SER A 98 25.70 -18.83 29.58
C SER A 98 25.98 -20.25 30.09
N SER A 99 26.46 -20.40 31.34
CA SER A 99 26.79 -21.71 31.93
C SER A 99 25.56 -22.52 32.35
N ASP A 100 24.38 -21.90 32.44
CA ASP A 100 23.24 -22.50 33.17
C ASP A 100 22.01 -22.82 32.30
N ASP A 101 21.94 -22.35 31.04
CA ASP A 101 20.83 -22.64 30.11
C ASP A 101 21.36 -22.87 28.67
N LEU A 102 22.04 -24.00 28.48
CA LEU A 102 22.79 -24.38 27.27
C LEU A 102 21.95 -24.76 26.04
N GLU A 103 20.65 -24.48 26.01
CA GLU A 103 19.76 -24.99 24.95
C GLU A 103 19.08 -23.92 24.08
N LEU A 104 19.40 -22.64 24.31
CA LEU A 104 18.83 -21.51 23.55
C LEU A 104 19.80 -20.89 22.53
N LEU A 105 20.95 -21.51 22.21
CA LEU A 105 22.06 -20.82 21.55
C LEU A 105 22.60 -21.60 20.32
N HIS A 106 21.86 -21.55 19.22
CA HIS A 106 22.40 -21.85 17.89
C HIS A 106 22.79 -20.55 17.18
N GLN A 107 24.03 -20.50 16.67
CA GLN A 107 24.55 -19.35 15.91
C GLN A 107 23.88 -19.20 14.53
N ASP A 108 23.21 -20.24 14.05
CA ASP A 108 22.69 -20.30 12.67
C ASP A 108 21.23 -19.85 12.51
N GLU A 109 20.54 -19.50 13.61
CA GLU A 109 19.16 -19.00 13.55
C GLU A 109 19.11 -17.49 13.22
N TRP A 110 18.10 -17.10 12.44
CA TRP A 110 17.87 -15.73 12.00
C TRP A 110 16.48 -15.24 12.43
N LEU A 111 16.41 -13.97 12.80
CA LEU A 111 15.20 -13.25 13.17
C LEU A 111 14.39 -12.85 11.93
N ARG A 112 13.07 -12.94 12.08
CA ARG A 112 12.06 -12.52 11.11
C ARG A 112 11.00 -11.65 11.79
N PRO A 113 11.36 -10.46 12.30
CA PRO A 113 10.46 -9.60 13.04
C PRO A 113 9.23 -9.16 12.22
N VAL A 114 8.12 -9.06 12.94
CA VAL A 114 6.84 -8.54 12.43
C VAL A 114 6.47 -7.30 13.24
N ILE A 115 6.10 -6.21 12.56
CA ILE A 115 5.50 -5.03 13.16
C ILE A 115 4.05 -4.94 12.69
N GLN A 116 3.12 -5.11 13.61
CA GLN A 116 1.69 -5.09 13.35
C GLN A 116 1.09 -3.83 13.97
N ILE A 117 0.50 -2.98 13.14
CA ILE A 117 -0.08 -1.70 13.56
C ILE A 117 -1.55 -1.94 13.92
N THR A 118 -1.96 -1.55 15.13
CA THR A 118 -3.36 -1.71 15.57
C THR A 118 -4.18 -0.43 15.38
N ASN A 119 -5.50 -0.57 15.48
CA ASN A 119 -6.44 0.56 15.46
C ASN A 119 -6.21 1.51 16.65
N GLN A 120 -6.49 2.78 16.42
CA GLN A 120 -6.67 3.79 17.45
C GLN A 120 -7.80 3.35 18.40
N SER A 121 -7.50 3.35 19.70
CA SER A 121 -8.47 3.05 20.76
C SER A 121 -8.98 4.31 21.45
N PHE A 122 -10.23 4.27 21.91
CA PHE A 122 -10.92 5.35 22.65
C PHE A 122 -11.52 4.82 23.96
N ASP A 123 -11.58 5.65 25.01
CA ASP A 123 -11.98 5.26 26.39
C ASP A 123 -13.49 4.99 26.55
N ASN A 124 -14.33 5.40 25.60
CA ASN A 124 -15.78 5.20 25.66
C ASN A 124 -16.37 4.67 24.33
N PRO A 125 -16.05 3.43 23.93
CA PRO A 125 -16.50 2.88 22.65
C PRO A 125 -18.02 2.59 22.59
N GLU A 126 -18.72 2.52 23.72
CA GLU A 126 -20.15 2.17 23.79
C GLU A 126 -21.09 3.38 23.98
N GLY A 127 -20.57 4.55 24.34
CA GLY A 127 -21.33 5.80 24.29
C GLY A 127 -21.03 6.47 22.97
N ASN A 128 -22.04 6.70 22.12
CA ASN A 128 -21.98 7.40 20.83
C ASN A 128 -21.46 8.87 20.89
N ASP A 129 -20.54 9.20 21.82
CA ASP A 129 -20.05 10.55 22.12
C ASP A 129 -18.69 10.86 21.46
N ASP A 130 -18.07 9.88 20.77
CA ASP A 130 -16.85 10.13 20.00
C ASP A 130 -17.20 10.62 18.59
N CYS A 131 -16.69 11.81 18.25
CA CYS A 131 -16.94 12.43 16.95
C CYS A 131 -16.37 11.56 15.81
N VAL A 132 -17.20 11.18 14.84
CA VAL A 132 -16.84 10.30 13.70
C VAL A 132 -15.64 10.83 12.90
N HIS A 133 -15.44 12.15 12.85
CA HIS A 133 -14.24 12.78 12.28
C HIS A 133 -12.93 12.23 12.87
N ARG A 134 -12.94 11.74 14.12
CA ARG A 134 -11.79 11.14 14.78
C ARG A 134 -11.46 9.74 14.34
N CYS A 135 -12.37 9.04 13.70
CA CYS A 135 -12.10 7.69 13.19
C CYS A 135 -11.24 7.74 11.92
N TYR A 136 -11.23 8.84 11.16
CA TYR A 136 -10.52 8.92 9.89
C TYR A 136 -9.25 9.74 10.01
N HIS A 137 -8.10 9.05 10.08
CA HIS A 137 -6.82 9.66 10.38
C HIS A 137 -6.05 10.07 9.13
N THR A 138 -5.65 11.33 9.06
CA THR A 138 -4.99 11.91 7.87
C THR A 138 -3.48 12.08 8.03
N ARG A 139 -2.99 12.10 9.27
CA ARG A 139 -1.57 12.30 9.60
C ARG A 139 -0.85 10.95 9.72
N ARG A 140 0.28 10.83 9.02
CA ARG A 140 1.06 9.59 8.95
C ARG A 140 2.08 9.48 10.08
N LEU A 141 2.08 8.37 10.79
CA LEU A 141 3.05 8.04 11.82
C LEU A 141 4.45 7.83 11.23
N THR A 142 5.48 8.18 11.99
CA THR A 142 6.89 8.10 11.62
C THR A 142 7.71 7.64 12.81
N VAL A 143 8.75 6.85 12.58
CA VAL A 143 9.75 6.58 13.63
C VAL A 143 10.64 7.80 13.77
N GLN A 144 10.69 8.39 14.96
CA GLN A 144 11.54 9.54 15.25
C GLN A 144 12.98 9.07 15.45
N ASN A 145 13.94 9.79 14.85
CA ASN A 145 15.38 9.48 14.91
C ASN A 145 15.70 8.00 14.59
N PRO A 146 15.27 7.47 13.43
CA PRO A 146 15.48 6.05 13.08
C PRO A 146 16.97 5.66 13.07
N GLU A 147 17.88 6.62 12.86
CA GLU A 147 19.33 6.42 12.94
C GLU A 147 19.84 6.04 14.32
N SER A 148 19.09 6.35 15.39
CA SER A 148 19.47 5.99 16.77
C SER A 148 19.05 4.57 17.17
N LEU A 149 18.28 3.86 16.33
CA LEU A 149 17.97 2.45 16.55
C LEU A 149 19.25 1.60 16.51
N PRO A 150 19.40 0.56 17.34
CA PRO A 150 20.53 -0.36 17.24
C PRO A 150 20.58 -1.06 15.87
N LEU A 151 21.77 -1.47 15.47
CA LEU A 151 21.94 -2.37 14.32
C LEU A 151 21.58 -3.78 14.75
N LEU A 152 20.72 -4.46 13.99
CA LEU A 152 20.33 -5.85 14.25
C LEU A 152 21.00 -6.78 13.24
N ASN A 153 21.95 -7.59 13.69
CA ASN A 153 22.82 -8.38 12.84
C ASN A 153 22.22 -9.73 12.45
N ARG A 154 21.14 -10.17 13.10
CA ARG A 154 20.53 -11.48 12.86
C ARG A 154 19.16 -11.37 12.19
N VAL A 155 18.75 -10.22 11.70
CA VAL A 155 17.48 -10.05 10.98
C VAL A 155 17.66 -10.29 9.47
N ILE A 156 16.91 -11.24 8.92
CA ILE A 156 16.89 -11.53 7.47
C ILE A 156 15.59 -11.11 6.77
N GLN A 157 14.51 -10.93 7.51
CA GLN A 157 13.21 -10.55 6.98
C GLN A 157 12.54 -9.55 7.91
N LEU A 158 11.90 -8.52 7.35
CA LEU A 158 11.06 -7.58 8.10
C LEU A 158 9.69 -7.52 7.44
N ARG A 159 8.63 -7.67 8.24
CA ARG A 159 7.24 -7.49 7.80
C ARG A 159 6.59 -6.36 8.58
N ILE A 160 5.90 -5.46 7.88
CA ILE A 160 5.15 -4.35 8.48
C ILE A 160 3.77 -4.30 7.86
N PHE A 161 2.73 -4.47 8.66
CA PHE A 161 1.34 -4.42 8.18
C PHE A 161 0.38 -3.96 9.28
N HIS A 162 -0.86 -3.71 8.91
CA HIS A 162 -1.91 -3.33 9.85
C HIS A 162 -2.69 -4.57 10.31
N ASP A 163 -2.98 -4.70 11.60
CA ASP A 163 -3.68 -5.84 12.23
C ASP A 163 -4.99 -6.18 11.52
N ASN A 164 -5.83 -5.16 11.33
CA ASN A 164 -7.12 -5.28 10.67
C ASN A 164 -7.04 -5.04 9.15
N ALA A 165 -5.99 -5.47 8.46
CA ALA A 165 -5.81 -5.27 7.01
C ALA A 165 -6.95 -5.85 6.13
N TYR A 166 -7.76 -6.76 6.70
CA TYR A 166 -8.94 -7.34 6.04
C TYR A 166 -10.22 -6.50 6.21
N SER A 167 -10.28 -5.55 7.15
CA SER A 167 -11.47 -4.72 7.33
C SER A 167 -11.70 -3.83 6.12
N PRO A 168 -12.93 -3.76 5.57
CA PRO A 168 -13.27 -2.88 4.47
C PRO A 168 -13.33 -1.40 4.89
N ASP A 169 -13.50 -1.10 6.18
CA ASP A 169 -13.59 0.26 6.72
C ASP A 169 -12.23 0.70 7.29
N PRO A 170 -11.65 1.83 6.82
CA PRO A 170 -10.41 2.38 7.35
C PRO A 170 -10.58 3.11 8.70
N ALA A 171 -11.79 3.13 9.27
CA ALA A 171 -12.04 3.72 10.58
C ALA A 171 -11.08 3.23 11.66
N ASN A 172 -10.56 4.20 12.42
CA ASN A 172 -9.58 4.11 13.50
C ASN A 172 -8.19 3.65 13.08
N MET A 173 -7.96 3.38 11.81
CA MET A 173 -6.69 2.84 11.36
C MET A 173 -5.67 3.96 11.17
N ARG A 174 -4.44 3.73 11.62
CA ARG A 174 -3.39 4.76 11.64
C ARG A 174 -2.43 4.58 10.46
N PRO A 175 -2.37 5.54 9.51
CA PRO A 175 -1.41 5.45 8.42
C PRO A 175 0.01 5.58 8.95
N VAL A 176 0.92 4.75 8.44
CA VAL A 176 2.37 4.91 8.62
C VAL A 176 2.96 5.58 7.38
N SER A 177 4.03 6.36 7.56
CA SER A 177 4.75 6.96 6.45
C SER A 177 5.33 5.88 5.54
N MET A 178 5.17 6.07 4.23
CA MET A 178 5.67 5.14 3.20
C MET A 178 7.20 4.98 3.24
N ARG A 179 7.92 5.89 3.92
CA ARG A 179 9.37 5.85 4.10
C ARG A 179 9.82 4.95 5.24
N THR A 180 9.00 4.82 6.29
CA THR A 180 9.39 4.18 7.54
C THR A 180 9.93 2.76 7.35
N PRO A 181 9.34 1.89 6.50
CA PRO A 181 9.91 0.56 6.29
C PRO A 181 11.34 0.57 5.75
N LEU A 182 11.63 1.47 4.81
CA LEU A 182 12.98 1.60 4.23
C LEU A 182 13.97 2.22 5.22
N GLU A 183 13.53 3.17 6.04
CA GLU A 183 14.35 3.74 7.12
C GLU A 183 14.73 2.69 8.16
N LEU A 184 13.78 1.83 8.56
CA LEU A 184 14.05 0.69 9.43
C LEU A 184 15.01 -0.31 8.79
N ALA A 185 14.86 -0.58 7.49
CA ALA A 185 15.75 -1.49 6.76
C ALA A 185 17.23 -1.06 6.78
N THR A 186 17.53 0.24 6.89
CA THR A 186 18.92 0.73 7.04
C THR A 186 19.61 0.26 8.31
N ARG A 187 18.84 -0.24 9.29
CA ARG A 187 19.32 -0.71 10.59
C ARG A 187 19.47 -2.23 10.66
N LEU A 188 19.30 -2.93 9.54
CA LEU A 188 19.26 -4.38 9.44
C LEU A 188 20.31 -4.89 8.42
N PRO A 189 21.61 -4.96 8.77
CA PRO A 189 22.69 -5.21 7.80
C PRO A 189 22.58 -6.51 6.99
N HIS A 190 21.85 -7.50 7.50
CA HIS A 190 21.67 -8.81 6.87
C HIS A 190 20.27 -9.04 6.30
N LEU A 191 19.43 -7.99 6.25
CA LEU A 191 18.09 -8.06 5.70
C LEU A 191 18.13 -8.50 4.23
N ARG A 192 17.33 -9.51 3.90
CA ARG A 192 17.15 -10.04 2.53
C ARG A 192 15.78 -9.72 1.97
N GLU A 193 14.77 -9.67 2.85
CA GLU A 193 13.37 -9.59 2.46
C GLU A 193 12.64 -8.50 3.26
N LEU A 194 11.96 -7.59 2.56
CA LEU A 194 11.10 -6.57 3.16
C LEU A 194 9.68 -6.69 2.59
N HIS A 195 8.69 -6.94 3.44
CA HIS A 195 7.29 -7.03 3.01
C HIS A 195 6.42 -6.00 3.73
N CYS A 196 5.77 -5.15 2.94
CA CYS A 196 4.84 -4.14 3.39
C CYS A 196 3.56 -4.27 2.56
N PRO A 197 2.65 -5.20 2.91
CA PRO A 197 1.44 -5.46 2.15
C PRO A 197 0.37 -4.36 2.28
N TRP A 198 0.71 -3.22 2.90
CA TRP A 198 -0.11 -2.01 2.88
C TRP A 198 0.66 -0.76 3.35
N LEU A 199 0.78 0.25 2.49
CA LEU A 199 1.44 1.55 2.74
C LEU A 199 0.48 2.75 2.72
N TRP A 200 -0.83 2.47 2.78
CA TRP A 200 -1.87 3.46 3.04
C TRP A 200 -2.07 4.54 1.96
N GLU A 201 -2.06 4.20 0.68
CA GLU A 201 -2.75 4.98 -0.33
C GLU A 201 -4.23 4.58 -0.34
N GLU A 202 -5.09 5.49 0.09
CA GLU A 202 -6.54 5.26 0.15
C GLU A 202 -7.22 6.04 -0.96
N PHE A 203 -8.22 5.41 -1.56
CA PHE A 203 -9.05 6.01 -2.60
C PHE A 203 -10.38 6.49 -1.98
N PRO A 204 -11.00 7.55 -2.54
CA PRO A 204 -12.29 8.01 -2.06
C PRO A 204 -13.33 6.88 -2.03
N ILE A 205 -13.94 6.68 -0.86
CA ILE A 205 -14.98 5.67 -0.66
C ILE A 205 -16.31 6.21 -1.18
N ALA A 206 -17.02 5.39 -1.95
CA ALA A 206 -18.31 5.72 -2.57
C ALA A 206 -19.49 5.70 -1.57
N PHE A 207 -19.38 6.39 -0.43
CA PHE A 207 -20.50 6.57 0.49
C PHE A 207 -21.63 7.33 -0.21
N THR A 208 -22.87 6.90 0.00
CA THR A 208 -24.09 7.61 -0.45
C THR A 208 -24.28 8.92 0.29
N SER A 209 -24.06 8.91 1.61
CA SER A 209 -24.07 10.07 2.50
C SER A 209 -23.00 11.10 2.12
N GLN A 210 -23.41 12.36 1.97
CA GLN A 210 -22.49 13.46 1.74
C GLN A 210 -21.65 13.74 3.00
N ALA A 211 -22.25 13.61 4.19
CA ALA A 211 -21.54 13.79 5.45
C ALA A 211 -20.41 12.76 5.59
N MET A 212 -20.67 11.47 5.34
CA MET A 212 -19.65 10.41 5.34
C MET A 212 -18.53 10.67 4.33
N ARG A 213 -18.84 11.14 3.11
CA ARG A 213 -17.80 11.50 2.12
C ARG A 213 -16.89 12.63 2.62
N ARG A 214 -17.41 13.57 3.41
CA ARG A 214 -16.61 14.65 4.04
C ARG A 214 -15.79 14.14 5.22
N ILE A 215 -16.39 13.31 6.06
CA ILE A 215 -15.76 12.71 7.26
C ILE A 215 -14.61 11.79 6.87
N ALA A 216 -14.86 10.85 5.96
CA ALA A 216 -13.89 9.86 5.49
C ALA A 216 -12.98 10.40 4.36
N ARG A 217 -12.97 11.72 4.15
CA ARG A 217 -12.23 12.33 3.03
C ARG A 217 -10.74 12.02 3.14
N VAL A 218 -10.21 11.38 2.10
CA VAL A 218 -8.77 11.32 1.87
C VAL A 218 -8.31 12.68 1.36
N TRP A 219 -7.54 13.40 2.18
CA TRP A 219 -7.06 14.73 1.81
C TRP A 219 -5.96 14.63 0.75
N GLU A 220 -6.19 15.26 -0.40
CA GLU A 220 -5.38 15.10 -1.60
C GLU A 220 -4.01 15.77 -1.44
N GLY A 221 -3.93 16.88 -0.70
CA GLY A 221 -2.67 17.55 -0.34
C GLY A 221 -1.69 16.63 0.41
N PRO A 222 -2.06 16.13 1.60
CA PRO A 222 -1.27 15.12 2.33
C PRO A 222 -0.97 13.86 1.52
N TRP A 223 -1.88 13.41 0.65
CA TRP A 223 -1.63 12.26 -0.24
C TRP A 223 -0.48 12.55 -1.22
N ARG A 224 -0.55 13.66 -1.96
CA ARG A 224 0.52 14.11 -2.86
C ARG A 224 1.85 14.24 -2.12
N ASP A 225 1.83 14.89 -0.96
CA ASP A 225 3.05 15.16 -0.18
C ASP A 225 3.70 13.85 0.28
N ALA A 226 2.91 12.84 0.67
CA ALA A 226 3.42 11.53 1.03
C ALA A 226 4.12 10.81 -0.13
N ARG A 227 3.61 10.94 -1.37
CA ARG A 227 4.27 10.40 -2.58
C ARG A 227 5.62 11.07 -2.83
N VAL A 228 5.67 12.40 -2.74
CA VAL A 228 6.91 13.19 -2.84
C VAL A 228 7.92 12.76 -1.77
N GLU A 229 7.46 12.61 -0.53
CA GLU A 229 8.28 12.16 0.58
C GLU A 229 8.85 10.75 0.36
N PHE A 230 8.06 9.82 -0.19
CA PHE A 230 8.56 8.49 -0.55
C PHE A 230 9.71 8.57 -1.55
N GLY A 231 9.54 9.30 -2.66
CA GLY A 231 10.60 9.47 -3.67
C GLY A 231 11.88 10.06 -3.10
N ARG A 232 11.77 11.10 -2.24
CA ARG A 232 12.92 11.67 -1.52
C ARG A 232 13.54 10.67 -0.54
N GLY A 233 12.70 9.97 0.21
CA GLY A 233 13.11 8.99 1.22
C GLY A 233 13.92 7.86 0.59
N VAL A 234 13.45 7.30 -0.53
CA VAL A 234 14.18 6.26 -1.28
C VAL A 234 15.58 6.75 -1.66
N ARG A 235 15.69 7.93 -2.30
CA ARG A 235 17.00 8.50 -2.69
C ARG A 235 17.93 8.71 -1.50
N HIS A 236 17.37 9.13 -0.36
CA HIS A 236 18.11 9.38 0.87
C HIS A 236 18.65 8.07 1.50
N VAL A 237 17.81 7.04 1.61
CA VAL A 237 18.17 5.78 2.27
C VAL A 237 18.92 4.81 1.36
N MET A 238 18.85 4.98 0.03
CA MET A 238 19.47 4.08 -0.94
C MET A 238 20.94 3.74 -0.61
N PRO A 239 21.83 4.68 -0.27
CA PRO A 239 23.23 4.35 0.06
C PRO A 239 23.39 3.57 1.37
N LEU A 240 22.38 3.62 2.25
CA LEU A 240 22.37 3.03 3.58
C LEU A 240 21.66 1.67 3.63
N LEU A 241 20.89 1.33 2.59
CA LEU A 241 20.22 0.05 2.50
C LEU A 241 21.26 -1.09 2.41
N PRO A 242 21.00 -2.22 3.09
CA PRO A 242 21.93 -3.34 3.12
C PRO A 242 22.05 -3.99 1.74
N SER A 243 23.27 -4.33 1.33
CA SER A 243 23.54 -4.95 0.02
C SER A 243 22.96 -6.38 -0.12
N SER A 244 22.55 -6.97 1.00
CA SER A 244 21.89 -8.27 1.12
C SER A 244 20.40 -8.22 0.80
N LEU A 245 19.78 -7.03 0.74
CA LEU A 245 18.37 -6.88 0.42
C LEU A 245 18.15 -7.20 -1.06
N THR A 246 17.46 -8.32 -1.32
CA THR A 246 17.20 -8.79 -2.68
C THR A 246 15.71 -8.87 -3.00
N LYS A 247 14.82 -8.95 -2.00
CA LYS A 247 13.38 -9.07 -2.21
C LYS A 247 12.61 -7.97 -1.51
N VAL A 248 11.71 -7.32 -2.24
CA VAL A 248 10.85 -6.27 -1.70
C VAL A 248 9.42 -6.44 -2.21
N SER A 249 8.46 -6.44 -1.28
CA SER A 249 7.03 -6.33 -1.57
C SER A 249 6.48 -5.03 -0.99
N LEU A 250 6.05 -4.08 -1.83
CA LEU A 250 5.46 -2.81 -1.39
C LEU A 250 4.08 -2.64 -2.02
N TRP A 251 3.04 -2.79 -1.20
CA TRP A 251 1.67 -2.60 -1.64
C TRP A 251 1.13 -1.29 -1.10
N PHE A 252 0.85 -0.34 -1.98
CA PHE A 252 0.46 1.00 -1.60
C PHE A 252 -1.00 1.05 -1.15
N TRP A 253 -1.89 0.23 -1.72
CA TRP A 253 -3.24 -0.01 -1.19
C TRP A 253 -3.48 -1.50 -0.95
N ARG A 254 -4.55 -1.81 -0.21
CA ARG A 254 -5.00 -3.18 0.02
C ARG A 254 -5.59 -3.79 -1.25
N THR A 255 -5.46 -5.10 -1.43
CA THR A 255 -6.18 -5.81 -2.49
C THR A 255 -7.68 -5.81 -2.16
N ASN A 256 -8.44 -4.95 -2.85
CA ASN A 256 -9.86 -4.76 -2.61
C ASN A 256 -10.65 -5.95 -3.18
N ALA A 257 -11.26 -6.76 -2.30
CA ALA A 257 -12.01 -7.95 -2.69
C ALA A 257 -13.31 -7.64 -3.44
N TYR A 258 -13.88 -6.43 -3.27
CA TYR A 258 -15.24 -6.11 -3.75
C TYR A 258 -15.34 -4.87 -4.64
N GLY A 259 -14.29 -4.05 -4.76
CA GLY A 259 -14.31 -2.77 -5.48
C GLY A 259 -15.28 -1.77 -4.84
N ARG A 260 -14.75 -0.74 -4.15
CA ARG A 260 -15.56 0.26 -3.41
C ARG A 260 -15.31 1.69 -3.86
N GLU A 261 -14.55 1.82 -4.94
CA GLU A 261 -14.05 3.08 -5.47
C GLU A 261 -15.04 3.61 -6.49
N ASP A 262 -15.39 4.88 -6.35
CA ASP A 262 -16.19 5.56 -7.36
C ASP A 262 -15.30 6.02 -8.52
N GLN A 263 -15.41 5.34 -9.66
CA GLN A 263 -14.61 5.66 -10.85
C GLN A 263 -15.20 6.82 -11.66
N ALA A 264 -16.40 7.31 -11.30
CA ALA A 264 -17.02 8.48 -11.92
C ALA A 264 -16.53 9.80 -11.29
N VAL A 265 -15.93 9.77 -10.10
CA VAL A 265 -15.38 10.97 -9.44
C VAL A 265 -14.08 11.42 -10.11
N GLN A 266 -13.88 12.73 -10.18
CA GLN A 266 -12.61 13.30 -10.66
C GLN A 266 -11.49 13.02 -9.65
N MET A 267 -10.35 12.50 -10.12
CA MET A 267 -9.19 12.22 -9.28
C MET A 267 -8.21 13.41 -9.22
N PRO A 268 -7.46 13.59 -8.13
CA PRO A 268 -6.45 14.65 -8.03
C PRO A 268 -5.24 14.40 -8.93
N ASP A 269 -4.56 15.49 -9.32
CA ASP A 269 -3.19 15.42 -9.82
C ASP A 269 -2.18 15.37 -8.66
N LEU A 270 -1.68 14.17 -8.36
CA LEU A 270 -0.69 13.88 -7.32
C LEU A 270 0.76 14.05 -7.79
N VAL A 271 1.00 14.48 -9.04
CA VAL A 271 2.34 14.67 -9.61
C VAL A 271 2.63 16.15 -9.86
N GLY A 272 1.59 16.96 -10.09
CA GLY A 272 1.68 18.40 -10.31
C GLY A 272 2.49 19.15 -9.25
N ALA A 273 3.08 20.28 -9.65
CA ALA A 273 4.04 21.04 -8.85
C ALA A 273 3.53 21.31 -7.42
N SER A 274 4.36 20.98 -6.41
CA SER A 274 4.03 21.24 -5.01
C SER A 274 3.99 22.73 -4.71
N LEU A 275 2.91 23.19 -4.08
CA LEU A 275 2.71 24.60 -3.71
C LEU A 275 3.72 25.12 -2.68
N SER A 276 4.42 24.22 -1.98
CA SER A 276 5.46 24.58 -1.01
C SER A 276 6.79 24.99 -1.67
N SER A 277 6.98 24.71 -2.97
CA SER A 277 8.13 25.19 -3.76
C SER A 277 7.83 25.23 -5.27
N PRO A 278 7.11 26.26 -5.74
CA PRO A 278 6.77 26.42 -7.16
C PRO A 278 7.99 26.61 -8.09
N SER A 279 9.19 26.89 -7.56
CA SER A 279 10.42 27.10 -8.34
C SER A 279 11.23 25.84 -8.65
N THR A 280 10.86 24.69 -8.11
CA THR A 280 11.55 23.41 -8.31
C THR A 280 10.52 22.31 -8.47
N ASN A 281 10.11 22.02 -9.71
CA ASN A 281 9.51 20.73 -9.99
C ASN A 281 10.62 19.68 -9.85
N GLU A 282 10.91 19.26 -8.62
CA GLU A 282 12.04 18.38 -8.26
C GLU A 282 12.05 17.07 -9.05
N PHE A 283 10.85 16.62 -9.46
CA PHE A 283 10.66 15.41 -10.25
C PHE A 283 10.30 15.72 -11.70
N GLU A 284 10.40 16.98 -12.14
CA GLU A 284 10.17 17.43 -13.53
C GLU A 284 8.81 16.99 -14.12
N GLY A 285 7.81 16.76 -13.27
CA GLY A 285 6.47 16.30 -13.67
C GLY A 285 6.37 14.78 -13.84
N MET A 286 7.42 14.04 -13.47
CA MET A 286 7.41 12.59 -13.33
C MET A 286 6.91 12.18 -11.94
N ASP A 287 6.34 10.98 -11.85
CA ASP A 287 5.79 10.47 -10.60
C ASP A 287 6.89 10.08 -9.57
N PRO A 288 6.90 10.70 -8.37
CA PRO A 288 7.93 10.41 -7.36
C PRO A 288 7.98 8.95 -6.88
N VAL A 289 6.82 8.27 -6.82
CA VAL A 289 6.75 6.87 -6.39
C VAL A 289 7.31 5.94 -7.46
N SER A 290 6.91 6.11 -8.72
CA SER A 290 7.45 5.37 -9.86
C SER A 290 8.97 5.52 -9.96
N LEU A 291 9.49 6.75 -9.79
CA LEU A 291 10.93 7.00 -9.77
C LEU A 291 11.62 6.34 -8.57
N GLY A 292 11.04 6.43 -7.37
CA GLY A 292 11.59 5.76 -6.18
C GLY A 292 11.63 4.24 -6.34
N LEU A 293 10.55 3.63 -6.82
CA LEU A 293 10.48 2.20 -7.09
C LEU A 293 11.49 1.75 -8.15
N ARG A 294 11.67 2.56 -9.21
CA ARG A 294 12.72 2.31 -10.21
C ARG A 294 14.11 2.31 -9.59
N ASP A 295 14.42 3.33 -8.79
CA ASP A 295 15.73 3.45 -8.15
C ASP A 295 15.95 2.26 -7.19
N LEU A 296 14.92 1.85 -6.44
CA LEU A 296 14.96 0.70 -5.53
C LEU A 296 15.17 -0.63 -6.28
N GLY A 297 14.43 -0.86 -7.36
CA GLY A 297 14.52 -2.05 -8.20
C GLY A 297 15.92 -2.32 -8.77
N SER A 298 16.77 -1.29 -8.89
CA SER A 298 18.13 -1.42 -9.43
C SER A 298 19.06 -2.35 -8.64
N ARG A 299 18.70 -2.68 -7.40
CA ARG A 299 19.49 -3.56 -6.51
C ARG A 299 18.84 -4.91 -6.22
N LEU A 300 17.58 -5.07 -6.62
CA LEU A 300 16.75 -6.20 -6.22
C LEU A 300 16.82 -7.35 -7.22
N GLU A 301 16.54 -8.53 -6.71
CA GLU A 301 16.26 -9.75 -7.46
C GLU A 301 14.74 -9.96 -7.61
N GLU A 302 13.94 -9.51 -6.63
CA GLU A 302 12.48 -9.60 -6.68
C GLU A 302 11.83 -8.29 -6.25
N LEU A 303 10.89 -7.82 -7.07
CA LEU A 303 10.06 -6.65 -6.79
C LEU A 303 8.58 -6.99 -7.05
N ASP A 304 7.79 -7.04 -5.97
CA ASP A 304 6.32 -7.16 -6.01
C ASP A 304 5.71 -5.83 -5.56
N VAL A 305 4.93 -5.20 -6.43
CA VAL A 305 4.38 -3.87 -6.21
C VAL A 305 2.90 -3.83 -6.55
N ILE A 306 2.12 -3.17 -5.69
CA ILE A 306 0.77 -2.71 -5.97
C ILE A 306 0.79 -1.18 -5.85
N ALA A 307 0.80 -0.43 -6.96
CA ALA A 307 1.03 1.02 -6.93
C ALA A 307 0.38 1.84 -8.07
N LEU A 308 0.10 3.11 -7.80
CA LEU A 308 -0.26 4.11 -8.80
C LEU A 308 1.04 4.40 -9.54
N ILE A 309 1.14 3.97 -10.80
CA ILE A 309 2.39 4.07 -11.56
C ILE A 309 2.21 4.82 -12.88
N THR A 310 3.34 5.33 -13.36
CA THR A 310 3.51 5.90 -14.69
C THR A 310 4.56 5.10 -15.48
N PRO A 311 4.71 5.35 -16.79
CA PRO A 311 5.79 4.74 -17.58
C PRO A 311 7.19 5.03 -17.01
N ASP A 312 7.36 6.07 -16.19
CA ASP A 312 8.63 6.46 -15.56
C ASP A 312 9.25 5.34 -14.70
N LEU A 313 8.45 4.41 -14.20
CA LEU A 313 8.91 3.23 -13.46
C LEU A 313 9.86 2.35 -14.31
N PHE A 314 9.58 2.24 -15.60
CA PHE A 314 10.29 1.36 -16.54
C PHE A 314 11.31 2.10 -17.39
N HIS A 315 11.30 3.44 -17.33
CA HIS A 315 12.18 4.26 -18.14
C HIS A 315 13.64 4.17 -17.68
N SER A 316 14.54 3.87 -18.61
CA SER A 316 15.99 3.85 -18.36
C SER A 316 16.62 5.18 -18.80
N SER A 317 17.25 5.89 -17.87
CA SER A 317 18.02 7.10 -18.19
C SER A 317 19.30 6.75 -18.97
N GLY A 318 19.18 6.69 -20.30
CA GLY A 318 20.30 6.42 -21.23
C GLY A 318 20.55 4.93 -21.51
N ASP A 319 21.79 4.59 -21.88
CA ASP A 319 22.15 3.24 -22.38
C ASP A 319 22.48 2.22 -21.28
N GLY A 320 22.38 2.59 -19.99
CA GLY A 320 22.72 1.72 -18.86
C GLY A 320 21.72 0.58 -18.59
N LEU A 321 22.12 -0.39 -17.76
CA LEU A 321 21.21 -1.42 -17.22
C LEU A 321 20.15 -0.74 -16.34
N LEU A 322 18.88 -1.13 -16.48
CA LEU A 322 17.83 -0.64 -15.60
C LEU A 322 17.87 -1.39 -14.27
N TRP A 323 17.57 -2.70 -14.30
CA TRP A 323 17.58 -3.57 -13.13
C TRP A 323 18.47 -4.79 -13.39
N PRO A 324 19.78 -4.70 -13.12
CA PRO A 324 20.78 -5.70 -13.52
C PRO A 324 20.58 -7.08 -12.87
N ARG A 325 19.98 -7.13 -11.68
CA ARG A 325 19.81 -8.36 -10.89
C ARG A 325 18.37 -8.88 -10.88
N MET A 326 17.43 -8.15 -11.47
CA MET A 326 16.02 -8.50 -11.42
C MET A 326 15.80 -9.90 -12.00
N VAL A 327 15.17 -10.75 -11.21
CA VAL A 327 14.78 -12.13 -11.55
C VAL A 327 13.26 -12.20 -11.70
N HIS A 328 12.52 -11.64 -10.74
CA HIS A 328 11.05 -11.67 -10.71
C HIS A 328 10.48 -10.26 -10.52
N LEU A 329 9.69 -9.81 -11.48
CA LEU A 329 9.02 -8.51 -11.43
C LEU A 329 7.50 -8.70 -11.49
N LYS A 330 6.79 -8.20 -10.50
CA LYS A 330 5.32 -8.23 -10.49
C LYS A 330 4.78 -6.86 -10.13
N VAL A 331 3.99 -6.29 -11.03
CA VAL A 331 3.44 -4.94 -10.89
C VAL A 331 1.95 -4.99 -11.13
N GLU A 332 1.19 -4.84 -10.05
CA GLU A 332 -0.23 -4.50 -10.11
C GLU A 332 -0.37 -2.98 -10.12
N PHE A 333 -0.81 -2.41 -11.24
CA PHE A 333 -1.05 -0.99 -11.33
C PHE A 333 -2.51 -0.64 -11.06
N HIS A 334 -2.76 0.54 -10.51
CA HIS A 334 -4.12 1.06 -10.38
C HIS A 334 -4.65 1.52 -11.76
N PRO A 335 -5.93 1.32 -12.12
CA PRO A 335 -6.50 1.84 -13.36
C PRO A 335 -6.46 3.38 -13.48
N CYS A 336 -6.37 4.09 -12.36
CA CYS A 336 -6.05 5.52 -12.31
C CYS A 336 -4.52 5.72 -12.33
N ALA A 337 -4.04 6.72 -13.06
CA ALA A 337 -2.68 7.22 -13.01
C ALA A 337 -2.54 8.30 -11.93
N PRO A 338 -1.33 8.56 -11.40
CA PRO A 338 -1.14 9.52 -10.32
C PRO A 338 -1.40 10.98 -10.73
N ASN A 339 -1.48 11.31 -12.02
CA ASN A 339 -1.91 12.63 -12.50
C ASN A 339 -3.45 12.80 -12.57
N GLY A 340 -4.21 11.87 -11.99
CA GLY A 340 -5.67 11.86 -11.96
C GLY A 340 -6.33 11.44 -13.28
N THR A 341 -5.57 11.03 -14.28
CA THR A 341 -6.12 10.45 -15.52
C THR A 341 -6.35 8.94 -15.36
N TRP A 342 -7.29 8.38 -16.11
CA TRP A 342 -7.54 6.94 -16.12
C TRP A 342 -6.92 6.27 -17.34
N TYR A 343 -6.37 5.06 -17.18
CA TYR A 343 -5.91 4.21 -18.28
C TYR A 343 -7.08 3.55 -19.03
N PHE A 344 -8.25 3.51 -18.41
CA PHE A 344 -9.46 2.87 -18.94
C PHE A 344 -10.65 3.84 -18.94
N SER A 345 -11.54 3.62 -19.89
CA SER A 345 -12.82 4.32 -20.11
C SER A 345 -13.97 3.32 -20.02
N GLY A 346 -15.21 3.81 -20.05
CA GLY A 346 -16.36 2.93 -20.18
C GLY A 346 -16.38 2.16 -21.50
N PRO A 347 -17.18 1.08 -21.62
CA PRO A 347 -17.27 0.25 -22.82
C PRO A 347 -17.53 1.05 -24.12
N ARG A 348 -18.30 2.14 -24.02
CA ARG A 348 -18.63 3.04 -25.14
C ARG A 348 -17.69 4.24 -25.25
N GLY A 349 -16.59 4.24 -24.48
CA GLY A 349 -15.57 5.29 -24.46
C GLY A 349 -15.86 6.41 -23.47
N GLU A 350 -16.75 6.20 -22.50
CA GLU A 350 -17.10 7.23 -21.52
C GLU A 350 -15.90 7.57 -20.63
N ASN A 351 -15.62 8.86 -20.53
CA ASN A 351 -14.52 9.38 -19.74
C ASN A 351 -14.89 10.75 -19.15
N PRO A 352 -15.80 10.79 -18.16
CA PRO A 352 -16.40 12.04 -17.66
C PRO A 352 -15.36 13.04 -17.13
N HIS A 353 -14.21 12.54 -16.66
CA HIS A 353 -13.07 13.34 -16.24
C HIS A 353 -11.79 12.87 -16.93
N SER A 354 -11.43 13.55 -18.01
CA SER A 354 -10.24 13.20 -18.78
C SER A 354 -8.93 13.64 -18.13
N THR A 355 -8.95 14.53 -17.14
CA THR A 355 -7.77 15.12 -16.47
C THR A 355 -7.98 15.22 -14.97
N GLY A 356 -6.88 15.08 -14.21
CA GLY A 356 -6.91 15.34 -12.77
C GLY A 356 -7.07 16.82 -12.44
N PHE A 357 -7.61 17.12 -11.25
CA PHE A 357 -7.71 18.50 -10.76
C PHE A 357 -6.45 18.92 -10.01
N ALA A 358 -6.15 20.22 -10.01
CA ALA A 358 -5.01 20.78 -9.31
C ALA A 358 -5.27 20.86 -7.80
N ILE A 359 -4.30 20.42 -7.00
CA ILE A 359 -4.37 20.48 -5.53
C ILE A 359 -3.95 21.87 -5.05
N THR A 360 -4.90 22.60 -4.45
CA THR A 360 -4.75 23.89 -3.77
C THR A 360 -4.55 23.73 -2.27
N ARG A 361 -3.90 24.70 -1.59
CA ARG A 361 -3.71 24.64 -0.14
C ARG A 361 -5.03 24.85 0.61
N GLU A 362 -5.89 25.67 0.04
CA GLU A 362 -7.13 26.15 0.64
C GLU A 362 -8.23 25.08 0.64
N GLU A 363 -8.31 24.25 -0.42
CA GLU A 363 -9.44 23.31 -0.59
C GLU A 363 -9.06 21.85 -0.30
N HIS A 364 -7.77 21.51 -0.40
CA HIS A 364 -7.29 20.12 -0.43
C HIS A 364 -6.34 19.76 0.72
N TYR A 365 -6.18 20.66 1.69
CA TYR A 365 -5.56 20.36 2.98
C TYR A 365 -6.61 20.47 4.09
N PRO A 366 -6.51 19.65 5.15
CA PRO A 366 -7.42 19.75 6.29
C PRO A 366 -7.51 21.19 6.80
N SER A 367 -8.71 21.77 6.79
CA SER A 367 -8.96 23.07 7.41
C SER A 367 -8.65 23.01 8.91
N GLU A 368 -8.08 24.09 9.44
CA GLU A 368 -7.87 24.29 10.88
C GLU A 368 -9.08 24.98 11.57
N GLY A 369 -10.07 25.43 10.79
CA GLY A 369 -11.27 26.13 11.29
C GLY A 369 -12.45 25.20 11.58
N LEU A 370 -13.28 25.59 12.56
CA LEU A 370 -14.46 24.82 13.01
C LEU A 370 -15.61 24.80 11.99
N GLU A 371 -15.69 25.79 11.09
CA GLU A 371 -16.82 25.94 10.16
C GLU A 371 -17.08 24.71 9.28
N TYR A 372 -16.01 24.08 8.79
CA TYR A 372 -16.14 22.88 7.94
C TYR A 372 -16.71 21.69 8.73
N ASP A 373 -16.30 21.55 10.00
CA ASP A 373 -16.76 20.46 10.85
C ASP A 373 -18.22 20.73 11.27
N ASP A 374 -18.56 21.96 11.67
CA ASP A 374 -19.94 22.34 12.01
C ASP A 374 -20.92 22.10 10.84
N GLU A 375 -20.54 22.47 9.61
CA GLU A 375 -21.32 22.15 8.41
C GLU A 375 -21.48 20.64 8.20
N THR A 376 -20.42 19.87 8.47
CA THR A 376 -20.45 18.41 8.30
C THR A 376 -21.31 17.74 9.37
N HIS A 377 -21.33 18.26 10.60
CA HIS A 377 -22.23 17.83 11.65
C HIS A 377 -23.70 18.16 11.32
N ALA A 378 -23.99 19.36 10.82
CA ALA A 378 -25.36 19.69 10.40
C ALA A 378 -25.86 18.77 9.27
N LEU A 379 -25.01 18.49 8.27
CA LEU A 379 -25.31 17.52 7.22
C LEU A 379 -25.50 16.10 7.77
N TRP A 380 -24.69 15.72 8.76
CA TRP A 380 -24.80 14.42 9.42
C TRP A 380 -26.15 14.25 10.10
N ASP A 381 -26.55 15.22 10.92
CA ASP A 381 -27.81 15.19 11.66
C ASP A 381 -29.01 15.11 10.70
N ASP A 382 -28.99 15.90 9.62
CA ASP A 382 -30.03 15.92 8.58
C ASP A 382 -30.12 14.56 7.84
N GLU A 383 -28.99 13.94 7.48
CA GLU A 383 -28.96 12.65 6.78
C GLU A 383 -29.30 11.48 7.72
N GLU A 384 -28.83 11.49 8.97
CA GLU A 384 -29.18 10.45 9.95
C GLU A 384 -30.71 10.41 10.15
N GLU A 385 -31.37 11.58 10.18
CA GLU A 385 -32.84 11.74 10.12
C GLU A 385 -33.53 11.12 8.89
N GLU A 386 -32.85 11.03 7.75
CA GLU A 386 -33.37 10.42 6.53
C GLU A 386 -33.14 8.90 6.49
N TYR A 387 -32.01 8.42 7.03
CA TYR A 387 -31.57 7.03 6.98
C TYR A 387 -32.01 6.16 8.19
N TRP A 388 -33.00 6.58 8.99
CA TRP A 388 -33.54 5.74 10.09
C TRP A 388 -34.15 4.43 9.54
N GLY A 389 -33.37 3.34 9.55
CA GLY A 389 -33.72 2.04 8.97
C GLY A 389 -32.91 0.87 9.55
N VAL A 390 -32.92 -0.28 8.84
CA VAL A 390 -32.24 -1.52 9.27
C VAL A 390 -30.76 -1.55 8.87
N GLU A 391 -30.39 -0.86 7.79
CA GLU A 391 -29.01 -0.59 7.39
C GLU A 391 -28.68 0.86 7.78
N GLY A 392 -27.55 1.07 8.46
CA GLY A 392 -27.14 2.40 8.92
C GLY A 392 -26.44 3.21 7.83
N ILE A 393 -26.33 4.52 8.04
CA ILE A 393 -25.62 5.48 7.17
C ILE A 393 -24.18 5.05 6.80
N TYR A 394 -23.55 4.20 7.64
CA TYR A 394 -22.21 3.65 7.46
C TYR A 394 -22.11 2.52 6.43
N GLU A 395 -23.21 1.84 6.09
CA GLU A 395 -23.20 0.61 5.29
C GLU A 395 -23.63 0.82 3.83
N HIS A 396 -24.11 2.02 3.49
CA HIS A 396 -24.63 2.35 2.16
C HIS A 396 -23.56 2.87 1.20
N TYR A 397 -23.09 2.00 0.32
CA TYR A 397 -22.14 2.31 -0.76
C TYR A 397 -22.78 2.17 -2.14
N THR A 398 -22.54 3.15 -3.02
CA THR A 398 -23.00 3.11 -4.41
C THR A 398 -21.88 3.52 -5.37
N PRO A 399 -20.81 2.71 -5.51
CA PRO A 399 -19.73 3.02 -6.43
C PRO A 399 -20.21 2.93 -7.89
N ASP A 400 -19.78 3.84 -8.77
CA ASP A 400 -19.91 3.70 -10.22
C ASP A 400 -18.60 3.14 -10.80
N MET A 401 -18.50 1.81 -10.87
CA MET A 401 -17.33 1.11 -11.41
C MET A 401 -17.62 0.64 -12.84
N PHE A 402 -17.03 1.29 -13.83
CA PHE A 402 -17.39 1.07 -15.24
C PHE A 402 -16.20 1.09 -16.21
N ARG A 403 -14.99 1.42 -15.74
CA ARG A 403 -13.84 1.68 -16.61
C ARG A 403 -13.14 0.38 -17.03
N THR A 404 -13.66 -0.25 -18.08
CA THR A 404 -13.21 -1.56 -18.56
C THR A 404 -12.47 -1.51 -19.90
N ARG A 405 -12.63 -0.42 -20.68
CA ARG A 405 -12.06 -0.30 -22.04
C ARG A 405 -10.74 0.47 -22.03
N PRO A 406 -9.62 -0.10 -22.53
CA PRO A 406 -8.33 0.59 -22.56
C PRO A 406 -8.37 1.88 -23.40
N ILE A 407 -7.76 2.95 -22.87
CA ILE A 407 -7.52 4.21 -23.60
C ILE A 407 -6.13 4.12 -24.24
N VAL A 408 -6.11 3.95 -25.56
CA VAL A 408 -4.92 3.64 -26.37
C VAL A 408 -3.77 4.62 -26.12
N GLU A 409 -4.08 5.92 -26.07
CA GLU A 409 -3.09 7.00 -25.91
C GLU A 409 -2.41 6.99 -24.55
N ARG A 410 -3.00 6.32 -23.55
CA ARG A 410 -2.51 6.28 -22.16
C ARG A 410 -1.89 4.93 -21.80
N ILE A 411 -2.51 3.84 -22.23
CA ILE A 411 -2.05 2.49 -21.89
C ILE A 411 -0.85 2.07 -22.74
N ASN A 412 -0.79 2.46 -24.03
CA ASN A 412 0.31 2.03 -24.90
C ASN A 412 1.68 2.60 -24.48
N PRO A 413 1.81 3.87 -24.05
CA PRO A 413 3.07 4.36 -23.48
C PRO A 413 3.56 3.52 -22.30
N LEU A 414 2.66 3.13 -21.38
CA LEU A 414 3.00 2.27 -20.24
C LEU A 414 3.48 0.89 -20.72
N LEU A 415 2.76 0.26 -21.64
CA LEU A 415 3.13 -1.04 -22.21
C LEU A 415 4.46 -0.99 -22.99
N LEU A 416 4.75 0.11 -23.67
CA LEU A 416 5.99 0.29 -24.42
C LEU A 416 7.20 0.41 -23.49
N GLU A 417 7.14 1.28 -22.48
CA GLU A 417 8.23 1.41 -21.51
C GLU A 417 8.41 0.10 -20.75
N PHE A 418 7.32 -0.59 -20.39
CA PHE A 418 7.40 -1.93 -19.81
C PHE A 418 8.16 -2.89 -20.75
N ALA A 419 7.73 -3.09 -22.00
CA ALA A 419 8.41 -3.97 -22.95
C ALA A 419 9.89 -3.60 -23.18
N SER A 420 10.19 -2.31 -23.28
CA SER A 420 11.55 -1.78 -23.42
C SER A 420 12.43 -2.18 -22.24
N SER A 421 11.89 -2.11 -21.02
CA SER A 421 12.62 -2.48 -19.80
C SER A 421 12.98 -3.96 -19.72
N LEU A 422 12.16 -4.85 -20.31
CA LEU A 422 12.35 -6.32 -20.28
C LEU A 422 13.46 -6.82 -21.20
N GLN A 423 14.04 -5.95 -22.03
CA GLN A 423 15.12 -6.34 -22.92
C GLN A 423 16.30 -6.89 -22.12
N ARG A 424 16.95 -7.94 -22.65
CA ARG A 424 18.11 -8.58 -22.00
C ARG A 424 19.26 -7.61 -21.70
N GLN A 425 19.39 -6.55 -22.50
CA GLN A 425 20.38 -5.48 -22.30
C GLN A 425 20.07 -4.56 -21.11
N LYS A 426 18.85 -4.61 -20.58
CA LYS A 426 18.35 -3.79 -19.45
C LYS A 426 18.11 -4.65 -18.20
N MET A 427 17.59 -5.87 -18.36
CA MET A 427 17.37 -6.86 -17.29
C MET A 427 17.92 -8.25 -17.70
N PRO A 428 19.24 -8.50 -17.56
CA PRO A 428 19.88 -9.72 -18.07
C PRO A 428 19.54 -10.98 -17.26
N SER A 429 19.10 -10.82 -16.01
CA SER A 429 18.84 -11.92 -15.06
C SER A 429 17.36 -12.31 -14.99
N LEU A 430 16.49 -11.63 -15.75
CA LEU A 430 15.04 -11.75 -15.64
C LEU A 430 14.60 -13.16 -16.01
N GLN A 431 13.74 -13.74 -15.18
CA GLN A 431 13.06 -15.02 -15.44
C GLN A 431 11.60 -14.80 -15.78
N ASP A 432 10.91 -13.92 -15.06
CA ASP A 432 9.56 -13.50 -15.42
C ASP A 432 9.23 -12.08 -14.96
N ALA A 433 8.33 -11.46 -15.71
CA ALA A 433 7.80 -10.13 -15.45
C ALA A 433 6.31 -10.07 -15.72
N GLU A 434 5.58 -9.33 -14.92
CA GLU A 434 4.15 -9.20 -15.04
C GLU A 434 3.68 -7.77 -14.75
N LEU A 435 2.90 -7.20 -15.67
CA LEU A 435 2.23 -5.91 -15.52
C LEU A 435 0.74 -6.12 -15.72
N PHE A 436 -0.05 -5.86 -14.69
CA PHE A 436 -1.49 -6.13 -14.72
C PHE A 436 -2.28 -5.21 -13.80
N THR A 437 -3.59 -5.23 -13.96
CA THR A 437 -4.55 -4.57 -13.07
C THR A 437 -5.82 -5.41 -12.97
N TRP A 438 -6.62 -5.17 -11.94
CA TRP A 438 -7.97 -5.70 -11.83
C TRP A 438 -8.96 -4.65 -12.29
N LEU A 439 -9.75 -4.99 -13.30
CA LEU A 439 -10.85 -4.17 -13.76
C LEU A 439 -12.12 -4.64 -13.09
N THR A 440 -12.97 -3.69 -12.75
CA THR A 440 -14.23 -3.93 -12.05
C THR A 440 -15.41 -3.39 -12.85
N TRP A 441 -16.52 -4.09 -12.76
CA TRP A 441 -17.79 -3.70 -13.34
C TRP A 441 -18.89 -3.85 -12.30
N ARG A 442 -19.34 -2.71 -11.81
CA ARG A 442 -20.55 -2.50 -11.00
C ARG A 442 -20.99 -1.06 -11.25
N PRO A 443 -21.56 -0.79 -12.43
CA PRO A 443 -21.97 0.57 -12.77
C PRO A 443 -23.12 1.04 -11.87
N SER A 444 -23.30 2.35 -11.75
CA SER A 444 -24.44 2.94 -11.05
C SER A 444 -25.79 2.53 -11.68
N LYS A 445 -26.89 2.61 -10.93
CA LYS A 445 -28.25 2.28 -11.43
C LYS A 445 -28.61 3.04 -12.70
N ASP A 446 -28.23 4.31 -12.77
CA ASP A 446 -28.45 5.15 -13.94
C ASP A 446 -27.67 4.64 -15.15
N ARG A 447 -26.39 4.27 -14.95
CA ARG A 447 -25.53 3.73 -16.01
C ARG A 447 -25.95 2.33 -16.45
N VAL A 448 -26.37 1.45 -15.54
CA VAL A 448 -26.86 0.09 -15.87
C VAL A 448 -27.96 0.15 -16.94
N GLN A 449 -28.91 1.08 -16.80
CA GLN A 449 -30.03 1.23 -17.74
C GLN A 449 -29.56 1.54 -19.17
N GLU A 450 -28.46 2.27 -19.33
CA GLU A 450 -27.89 2.56 -20.64
C GLU A 450 -27.33 1.32 -21.35
N TYR A 451 -27.04 0.26 -20.59
CA TYR A 451 -26.42 -0.99 -21.04
C TYR A 451 -27.39 -2.18 -21.11
N GLU A 452 -28.68 -1.98 -20.84
CA GLU A 452 -29.68 -3.04 -20.93
C GLU A 452 -29.70 -3.71 -22.31
N GLY A 453 -29.51 -5.02 -22.34
CA GLY A 453 -29.48 -5.82 -23.57
C GLY A 453 -28.21 -5.64 -24.42
N SER A 454 -27.16 -5.02 -23.88
CA SER A 454 -25.86 -4.86 -24.56
C SER A 454 -24.93 -6.05 -24.27
N ASP A 455 -24.29 -6.57 -25.32
CA ASP A 455 -23.21 -7.57 -25.20
C ASP A 455 -21.82 -6.91 -25.01
N GLU A 456 -21.76 -5.58 -24.89
CA GLU A 456 -20.51 -4.81 -24.75
C GLU A 456 -19.94 -4.82 -23.31
N VAL A 457 -20.68 -5.35 -22.35
CA VAL A 457 -20.36 -5.31 -20.92
C VAL A 457 -19.94 -6.69 -20.40
N PRO A 458 -19.16 -6.75 -19.31
CA PRO A 458 -18.89 -8.01 -18.63
C PRO A 458 -20.19 -8.76 -18.28
N PRO A 459 -20.20 -10.11 -18.35
CA PRO A 459 -21.39 -10.88 -18.00
C PRO A 459 -21.70 -10.70 -16.51
N THR A 460 -22.89 -10.19 -16.20
CA THR A 460 -23.40 -10.03 -14.83
C THR A 460 -24.62 -10.92 -14.63
N THR A 461 -24.74 -11.56 -13.46
CA THR A 461 -25.96 -12.31 -13.10
C THR A 461 -26.98 -11.44 -12.36
N ASP A 462 -26.50 -10.38 -11.71
CA ASP A 462 -27.27 -9.38 -10.99
C ASP A 462 -26.65 -7.98 -11.21
N VAL A 463 -27.47 -6.94 -11.23
CA VAL A 463 -27.05 -5.54 -11.35
C VAL A 463 -26.30 -5.04 -10.10
N GLU A 464 -26.49 -5.70 -8.95
CA GLU A 464 -25.82 -5.34 -7.69
C GLU A 464 -24.49 -6.08 -7.48
N GLN A 465 -24.20 -7.08 -8.30
CA GLN A 465 -23.00 -7.89 -8.21
C GLN A 465 -21.79 -7.17 -8.82
N THR A 466 -20.67 -7.12 -8.07
CA THR A 466 -19.40 -6.70 -8.65
C THR A 466 -18.84 -7.84 -9.50
N VAL A 467 -18.53 -7.55 -10.76
CA VAL A 467 -17.72 -8.43 -11.60
C VAL A 467 -16.29 -7.89 -11.66
N MET A 468 -15.32 -8.76 -11.40
CA MET A 468 -13.90 -8.45 -11.46
C MET A 468 -13.22 -9.35 -12.49
N PHE A 469 -12.25 -8.80 -13.20
CA PHE A 469 -11.42 -9.58 -14.11
C PHE A 469 -10.05 -8.97 -14.26
N ARG A 470 -9.08 -9.84 -14.52
CA ARG A 470 -7.69 -9.44 -14.66
C ARG A 470 -7.41 -8.95 -16.07
N TRP A 471 -6.71 -7.81 -16.18
CA TRP A 471 -6.22 -7.24 -17.42
C TRP A 471 -4.71 -7.05 -17.37
N GLY A 472 -3.96 -7.53 -18.35
CA GLY A 472 -2.52 -7.29 -18.38
C GLY A 472 -1.72 -8.20 -19.30
N VAL A 473 -0.40 -8.20 -19.06
CA VAL A 473 0.58 -8.96 -19.83
C VAL A 473 1.64 -9.56 -18.90
N ARG A 474 1.96 -10.82 -19.17
CA ARG A 474 3.05 -11.57 -18.52
C ARG A 474 4.10 -11.94 -19.55
N TYR A 475 5.36 -11.79 -19.19
CA TYR A 475 6.52 -12.24 -19.96
C TYR A 475 7.30 -13.28 -19.16
N ASP A 476 7.53 -14.43 -19.75
CA ASP A 476 8.43 -15.45 -19.23
C ASP A 476 9.69 -15.45 -20.12
N ALA A 477 10.84 -15.14 -19.52
CA ALA A 477 12.11 -15.06 -20.23
C ALA A 477 12.58 -16.44 -20.75
N PRO A 478 13.40 -16.47 -21.81
CA PRO A 478 13.88 -17.73 -22.37
C PRO A 478 14.73 -18.53 -21.37
N LYS A 479 14.44 -19.83 -21.26
CA LYS A 479 15.31 -20.77 -20.53
C LYS A 479 16.43 -21.25 -21.46
N GLY A 480 17.66 -20.78 -21.22
CA GLY A 480 18.82 -21.13 -22.04
C GLY A 480 18.70 -20.58 -23.46
N ASP A 481 18.86 -21.45 -24.47
CA ASP A 481 18.74 -21.10 -25.90
C ASP A 481 17.28 -21.12 -26.41
N GLY A 482 16.31 -21.28 -25.50
CA GLY A 482 14.88 -21.24 -25.83
C GLY A 482 14.40 -19.85 -26.26
N LYS A 483 13.14 -19.77 -26.67
CA LYS A 483 12.46 -18.48 -26.90
C LYS A 483 11.68 -18.09 -25.64
N GLY A 484 11.58 -16.80 -25.36
CA GLY A 484 10.69 -16.30 -24.31
C GLY A 484 9.22 -16.51 -24.69
N LYS A 485 8.30 -16.28 -23.76
CA LYS A 485 6.85 -16.37 -23.96
C LYS A 485 6.17 -15.10 -23.46
N VAL A 486 5.20 -14.60 -24.22
CA VAL A 486 4.35 -13.49 -23.79
C VAL A 486 2.92 -14.00 -23.70
N THR A 487 2.26 -13.75 -22.58
CA THR A 487 0.86 -14.10 -22.34
C THR A 487 0.07 -12.84 -22.08
N TRP A 488 -0.87 -12.52 -22.97
CA TRP A 488 -1.79 -11.41 -22.83
C TRP A 488 -3.11 -11.87 -22.25
N GLN A 489 -3.65 -11.11 -21.31
CA GLN A 489 -5.02 -11.27 -20.81
C GLN A 489 -5.73 -9.93 -20.99
N VAL A 490 -6.23 -9.68 -22.19
CA VAL A 490 -6.82 -8.39 -22.59
C VAL A 490 -8.15 -8.56 -23.36
N GLY A 491 -8.72 -9.77 -23.34
CA GLY A 491 -9.95 -10.10 -24.05
C GLY A 491 -9.81 -9.94 -25.56
N ASP A 492 -10.78 -9.29 -26.19
CA ASP A 492 -10.80 -9.03 -27.64
C ASP A 492 -9.99 -7.79 -28.05
N TRP A 493 -9.61 -6.94 -27.09
CA TRP A 493 -8.80 -5.75 -27.38
C TRP A 493 -7.39 -6.16 -27.83
N ARG A 494 -6.79 -5.37 -28.73
CA ARG A 494 -5.40 -5.53 -29.15
C ARG A 494 -4.66 -4.19 -29.04
N PRO A 495 -3.42 -4.19 -28.51
CA PRO A 495 -2.61 -2.99 -28.47
C PRO A 495 -2.17 -2.59 -29.88
N GLU A 496 -1.67 -1.36 -30.05
CA GLU A 496 -1.17 -0.90 -31.35
C GLU A 496 0.00 -1.76 -31.85
N ASP A 497 0.17 -1.81 -33.18
CA ASP A 497 1.22 -2.60 -33.85
C ASP A 497 2.61 -2.35 -33.28
N LYS A 498 2.92 -1.10 -32.87
CA LYS A 498 4.19 -0.74 -32.24
C LYS A 498 4.44 -1.47 -30.92
N VAL A 499 3.40 -1.66 -30.10
CA VAL A 499 3.45 -2.40 -28.83
C VAL A 499 3.59 -3.88 -29.13
N ILE A 500 2.78 -4.40 -30.05
CA ILE A 500 2.86 -5.81 -30.47
C ILE A 500 4.27 -6.14 -30.98
N ALA A 501 4.86 -5.28 -31.80
CA ALA A 501 6.22 -5.42 -32.30
C ALA A 501 7.24 -5.45 -31.16
N ALA A 502 7.16 -4.52 -30.20
CA ALA A 502 8.06 -4.48 -29.05
C ALA A 502 8.05 -5.79 -28.24
N PHE A 503 6.88 -6.41 -28.02
CA PHE A 503 6.79 -7.71 -27.34
C PHE A 503 7.19 -8.89 -28.24
N LYS A 504 6.96 -8.83 -29.55
CA LYS A 504 7.46 -9.84 -30.50
C LYS A 504 8.98 -9.90 -30.51
N ASP A 505 9.64 -8.74 -30.42
CA ASP A 505 11.10 -8.65 -30.40
C ASP A 505 11.69 -9.35 -29.17
N LEU A 506 11.00 -9.32 -28.02
CA LEU A 506 11.41 -10.04 -26.81
C LEU A 506 11.43 -11.57 -26.99
N VAL A 507 10.60 -12.12 -27.88
CA VAL A 507 10.43 -13.57 -28.08
C VAL A 507 11.03 -14.09 -29.39
N GLY A 508 11.88 -13.29 -30.05
CA GLY A 508 12.60 -13.69 -31.27
C GLY A 508 11.84 -13.42 -32.58
N GLY A 509 10.89 -12.48 -32.59
CA GLY A 509 10.24 -11.92 -33.80
C GLY A 509 9.11 -12.76 -34.40
N GLU A 510 9.05 -14.06 -34.11
CA GLU A 510 7.99 -14.96 -34.57
C GLU A 510 6.82 -14.98 -33.56
N GLY A 511 5.60 -14.76 -34.05
CA GLY A 511 4.40 -14.62 -33.20
C GLY A 511 3.92 -15.89 -32.50
N GLU A 512 4.57 -17.04 -32.71
CA GLU A 512 4.19 -18.34 -32.13
C GLU A 512 4.30 -18.39 -30.61
N ASN A 513 5.10 -17.51 -30.00
CA ASN A 513 5.27 -17.44 -28.54
C ASN A 513 4.40 -16.38 -27.86
N ILE A 514 3.38 -15.87 -28.57
CA ILE A 514 2.41 -14.93 -28.02
C ILE A 514 1.09 -15.67 -27.81
N GLU A 515 0.73 -15.86 -26.55
CA GLU A 515 -0.56 -16.41 -26.13
C GLU A 515 -1.54 -15.28 -25.81
N TRP A 516 -2.78 -15.38 -26.30
CA TRP A 516 -3.87 -14.49 -25.95
C TRP A 516 -4.91 -15.28 -25.16
N LYS A 517 -5.08 -14.95 -23.89
CA LYS A 517 -6.07 -15.55 -23.00
C LYS A 517 -7.35 -14.73 -22.99
N ALA A 518 -8.47 -15.44 -22.87
CA ALA A 518 -9.74 -14.84 -22.56
C ALA A 518 -9.74 -14.26 -21.14
N PHE A 519 -10.70 -13.38 -20.85
CA PHE A 519 -10.94 -12.96 -19.48
C PHE A 519 -11.51 -14.10 -18.65
N GLU A 520 -11.11 -14.13 -17.39
CA GLU A 520 -11.70 -14.95 -16.35
C GLU A 520 -12.42 -13.99 -15.41
N TYR A 521 -13.75 -14.12 -15.33
CA TYR A 521 -14.60 -13.27 -14.51
C TYR A 521 -14.83 -13.92 -13.15
N ILE A 522 -14.64 -13.15 -12.10
CA ILE A 522 -14.85 -13.56 -10.71
C ILE A 522 -15.67 -12.51 -9.98
N GLU A 523 -16.38 -12.92 -8.93
CA GLU A 523 -17.18 -12.01 -8.09
C GLU A 523 -16.35 -11.40 -6.97
N GLU A 524 -15.37 -12.18 -6.50
CA GLU A 524 -14.48 -11.82 -5.41
C GLU A 524 -13.06 -12.24 -5.76
N ARG A 525 -12.11 -11.32 -5.58
CA ARG A 525 -10.70 -11.61 -5.74
C ARG A 525 -10.18 -12.37 -4.53
N GLU A 526 -9.47 -13.48 -4.76
CA GLU A 526 -8.72 -14.17 -3.72
C GLU A 526 -7.71 -13.19 -3.09
N GLN A 527 -7.89 -12.95 -1.78
CA GLN A 527 -6.94 -12.18 -1.01
C GLN A 527 -5.74 -13.05 -0.69
N ASP A 528 -4.54 -12.50 -0.84
CA ASP A 528 -3.31 -13.16 -0.41
C ASP A 528 -3.22 -13.09 1.11
N VAL A 529 -3.92 -14.02 1.76
CA VAL A 529 -3.99 -14.11 3.22
C VAL A 529 -2.60 -14.35 3.81
N GLU A 530 -1.73 -15.09 3.10
CA GLU A 530 -0.35 -15.35 3.53
C GLU A 530 0.49 -14.06 3.59
N ALA A 531 0.18 -13.05 2.77
CA ALA A 531 0.82 -11.74 2.87
C ALA A 531 0.58 -11.05 4.22
N PHE A 532 -0.47 -11.41 4.97
CA PHE A 532 -0.83 -10.81 6.26
C PHE A 532 -0.84 -11.78 7.47
N ILE A 533 -0.52 -13.07 7.28
CA ILE A 533 -0.36 -14.07 8.37
C ILE A 533 1.11 -14.32 8.69
#